data_AF-A0A1I1E192-F1
#
_entry.id   AF-A0A1I1E192-F1
#
_cell.length_a   1.000
_cell.length_b   1.000
_cell.length_c   1.000
_cell.angle_alpha   90.00
_cell.angle_beta   90.00
_cell.angle_gamma   90.00
#
_symmetry.space_group_name_H-M   'P 1'
#
loop_
_entity.id
_entity.type
_entity.pdbx_description
1 polymer ?
#
loop_
_entity_poly.entity_id
_entity_poly.type
_entity_poly.pdbx_seq_one_letter_code
_entity_poly.pdbx_strand_id
1 'polypeptide(L)'
;MNDIADLEGRISAAMARIGRAVEGFQPAGGASAEGIDEARGAAEAEARAAMARAESAEAEIDRLNQALETDAAAGDQLRERIDALTETNERQQERIAELETELQVLLGKQAADREELDGLIAALGPLVEEQTNA
;
A
#
# COMPACT_ATOMS: atom_id res chain seq x y z
N MET A 1 -57.46 13.73 -36.76
CA MET A 1 -58.05 12.47 -37.26
C MET A 1 -57.03 11.60 -38.03
N ASN A 2 -55.71 11.86 -37.91
CA ASN A 2 -54.68 11.06 -38.60
C ASN A 2 -54.04 10.01 -37.67
N ASP A 3 -54.14 10.21 -36.36
CA ASP A 3 -53.43 9.38 -35.36
C ASP A 3 -54.06 8.00 -35.18
N ILE A 4 -55.37 7.87 -35.43
CA ILE A 4 -56.08 6.59 -35.35
C ILE A 4 -55.69 5.69 -36.53
N ALA A 5 -55.60 6.26 -37.74
CA ALA A 5 -55.20 5.51 -38.93
C ALA A 5 -53.72 5.06 -38.85
N ASP A 6 -52.85 5.89 -38.27
CA ASP A 6 -51.45 5.53 -38.06
C ASP A 6 -51.29 4.44 -36.98
N LEU A 7 -52.11 4.50 -35.92
CA LEU A 7 -52.15 3.46 -34.89
C LEU A 7 -52.64 2.13 -35.47
N GLU A 8 -53.70 2.13 -36.28
CA GLU A 8 -54.22 0.93 -36.95
C GLU A 8 -53.18 0.31 -37.90
N GLY A 9 -52.47 1.14 -38.67
CA GLY A 9 -51.37 0.68 -39.53
C GLY A 9 -50.24 0.00 -38.73
N ARG A 10 -49.87 0.57 -37.58
CA ARG A 10 -48.85 0.00 -36.69
C ARG A 10 -49.31 -1.30 -36.04
N ILE A 11 -50.58 -1.41 -35.65
CA ILE A 11 -51.15 -2.63 -35.07
C ILE A 11 -51.20 -3.74 -36.12
N SER A 12 -51.69 -3.48 -37.33
CA SER A 12 -51.70 -4.48 -38.41
C SER A 12 -50.30 -4.95 -38.78
N ALA A 13 -49.31 -4.04 -38.82
CA ALA A 13 -47.92 -4.40 -39.06
C ALA A 13 -47.34 -5.26 -37.93
N ALA A 14 -47.68 -4.96 -36.67
CA ALA A 14 -47.28 -5.76 -35.51
C ALA A 14 -47.93 -7.15 -35.53
N MET A 15 -49.23 -7.26 -35.82
CA MET A 15 -49.92 -8.54 -35.91
C MET A 15 -49.42 -9.39 -37.08
N ALA A 16 -49.09 -8.80 -38.23
CA ALA A 16 -48.49 -9.52 -39.36
C ALA A 16 -47.06 -10.00 -39.07
N ARG A 17 -46.31 -9.30 -38.22
CA ARG A 17 -45.01 -9.78 -37.71
C ARG A 17 -45.17 -10.93 -36.72
N ILE A 18 -46.15 -10.83 -35.81
CA ILE A 18 -46.46 -11.90 -34.86
C ILE A 18 -46.97 -13.14 -35.59
N GLY A 19 -47.87 -12.99 -36.57
CA GLY A 19 -48.37 -14.10 -37.38
C GLY A 19 -47.26 -14.84 -38.11
N ARG A 20 -46.32 -14.11 -38.73
CA ARG A 20 -45.12 -14.73 -39.34
C ARG A 20 -44.18 -15.37 -38.32
N ALA A 21 -44.04 -14.78 -37.14
CA ALA A 21 -43.23 -15.37 -36.07
C ALA A 21 -43.85 -16.65 -35.52
N VAL A 22 -45.18 -16.73 -35.43
CA VAL A 22 -45.94 -17.90 -34.96
C VAL A 22 -45.99 -18.99 -36.04
N GLU A 23 -46.16 -18.65 -37.31
CA GLU A 23 -46.07 -19.61 -38.42
C GLU A 23 -44.64 -20.15 -38.60
N GLY A 24 -43.63 -19.31 -38.34
CA GLY A 24 -42.23 -19.74 -38.25
C GLY A 24 -41.92 -20.52 -36.96
N PHE A 25 -42.78 -20.44 -35.94
CA PHE A 25 -42.77 -21.30 -34.76
C PHE A 25 -43.45 -22.63 -35.07
N GLN A 26 -43.09 -23.24 -36.20
CA GLN A 26 -43.23 -24.67 -36.37
C GLN A 26 -42.25 -25.29 -35.37
N PRO A 27 -42.69 -26.07 -34.36
CA PRO A 27 -41.77 -26.76 -33.49
C PRO A 27 -40.99 -27.72 -34.39
N ALA A 28 -39.78 -27.33 -34.76
CA ALA A 28 -38.90 -28.10 -35.61
C ALA A 28 -38.52 -29.36 -34.83
N GLY A 29 -39.32 -30.41 -35.01
CA GLY A 29 -39.20 -31.63 -34.23
C GLY A 29 -39.62 -31.42 -32.78
N GLY A 30 -40.46 -32.31 -32.25
CA GLY A 30 -40.50 -32.45 -30.80
C GLY A 30 -39.08 -32.74 -30.35
N ALA A 31 -38.49 -31.85 -29.55
CA ALA A 31 -37.41 -32.28 -28.69
C ALA A 31 -37.98 -33.50 -27.96
N SER A 32 -37.42 -34.68 -28.23
CA SER A 32 -37.79 -35.88 -27.50
C SER A 32 -37.68 -35.54 -26.02
N ALA A 33 -38.52 -36.13 -25.17
CA ALA A 33 -38.40 -35.93 -23.72
C ALA A 33 -36.95 -36.13 -23.25
N GLU A 34 -36.22 -37.06 -23.89
CA GLU A 34 -34.78 -37.27 -23.75
C GLU A 34 -33.91 -36.03 -24.09
N GLY A 35 -34.16 -35.32 -25.19
CA GLY A 35 -33.39 -34.11 -25.55
C GLY A 35 -33.62 -32.92 -24.59
N ILE A 36 -34.80 -32.84 -23.97
CA ILE A 36 -35.09 -31.84 -22.93
C ILE A 36 -34.39 -32.21 -21.63
N ASP A 37 -34.40 -33.49 -21.24
CA ASP A 37 -33.72 -33.98 -20.04
C ASP A 37 -32.19 -33.86 -20.16
N GLU A 38 -31.61 -34.13 -21.34
CA GLU A 38 -30.18 -33.92 -21.61
C GLU A 38 -29.80 -32.43 -21.53
N ALA A 39 -30.58 -31.54 -22.15
CA ALA A 39 -30.34 -30.09 -22.07
C ALA A 39 -30.45 -29.57 -20.64
N ARG A 40 -31.39 -30.09 -19.85
CA ARG A 40 -31.53 -29.77 -18.43
C ARG A 40 -30.34 -30.27 -17.61
N GLY A 41 -29.89 -31.50 -17.85
CA GLY A 41 -28.71 -32.07 -17.21
C GLY A 41 -27.43 -31.27 -17.52
N ALA A 42 -27.27 -30.84 -18.78
CA ALA A 42 -26.17 -29.98 -19.20
C ALA A 42 -26.23 -28.60 -18.52
N ALA A 43 -27.41 -27.97 -18.45
CA ALA A 43 -27.60 -26.69 -17.77
C ALA A 43 -27.37 -26.78 -16.24
N GLU A 44 -27.76 -27.88 -15.60
CA GLU A 44 -27.50 -28.12 -14.18
C GLU A 44 -26.00 -28.36 -13.91
N ALA A 45 -25.29 -29.08 -14.78
CA ALA A 45 -23.83 -29.23 -14.70
C ALA A 45 -23.10 -27.89 -14.96
N GLU A 46 -23.55 -27.16 -15.97
CA GLU A 46 -23.51 -25.70 -16.16
C GLU A 46 -23.39 -24.89 -14.86
N ALA A 47 -24.54 -24.81 -14.20
CA ALA A 47 -24.75 -24.01 -13.01
C ALA A 47 -23.86 -24.48 -11.85
N ARG A 48 -23.67 -25.79 -11.66
CA ARG A 48 -22.78 -26.32 -10.62
C ARG A 48 -21.32 -25.93 -10.87
N ALA A 49 -20.85 -26.00 -12.11
CA ALA A 49 -19.51 -25.58 -12.46
C ALA A 49 -19.33 -24.06 -12.28
N ALA A 50 -20.35 -23.27 -12.60
CA ALA A 50 -20.34 -21.82 -12.36
C ALA A 50 -20.30 -21.48 -10.86
N MET A 51 -21.11 -22.17 -10.04
CA MET A 51 -21.10 -22.02 -8.58
C MET A 51 -19.75 -22.38 -7.98
N ALA A 52 -19.17 -23.52 -8.36
CA ALA A 52 -17.84 -23.93 -7.87
C ALA A 52 -16.73 -22.94 -8.25
N ARG A 53 -16.81 -22.31 -9.44
CA ARG A 53 -15.88 -21.25 -9.84
C ARG A 53 -16.10 -19.98 -9.03
N ALA A 54 -17.34 -19.61 -8.75
CA ALA A 54 -17.67 -18.44 -7.92
C ALA A 54 -17.16 -18.63 -6.49
N GLU A 55 -17.43 -19.78 -5.86
CA GLU A 55 -16.92 -20.13 -4.53
C GLU A 55 -15.39 -20.11 -4.48
N SER A 56 -14.71 -20.65 -5.50
CA SER A 56 -13.25 -20.59 -5.58
C SER A 56 -12.72 -19.17 -5.74
N ALA A 57 -13.42 -18.30 -6.49
CA ALA A 57 -13.01 -16.92 -6.67
C ALA A 57 -13.24 -16.10 -5.39
N GLU A 58 -14.35 -16.32 -4.69
CA GLU A 58 -14.64 -15.71 -3.39
C GLU A 58 -13.58 -16.10 -2.35
N ALA A 59 -13.22 -17.39 -2.28
CA ALA A 59 -12.16 -17.86 -1.38
C ALA A 59 -10.80 -17.20 -1.67
N GLU A 60 -10.47 -16.98 -2.94
CA GLU A 60 -9.22 -16.30 -3.33
C GLU A 60 -9.28 -14.80 -3.02
N ILE A 61 -10.43 -14.14 -3.21
CA ILE A 61 -10.63 -12.74 -2.82
C ILE A 61 -10.43 -12.58 -1.31
N ASP A 62 -11.02 -13.46 -0.50
CA ASP A 62 -10.85 -13.42 0.95
C ASP A 62 -9.39 -13.62 1.36
N ARG A 63 -8.69 -14.55 0.71
CA ARG A 63 -7.26 -14.78 0.94
C ARG A 63 -6.42 -13.55 0.59
N LEU A 64 -6.67 -12.93 -0.56
CA LEU A 64 -5.96 -11.73 -0.99
C LEU A 64 -6.26 -10.53 -0.09
N ASN A 65 -7.50 -10.39 0.39
CA ASN A 65 -7.86 -9.35 1.34
C ASN A 65 -7.12 -9.51 2.68
N GLN A 66 -7.02 -10.74 3.20
CA GLN A 66 -6.25 -11.02 4.41
C GLN A 66 -4.75 -10.73 4.24
N ALA A 67 -4.20 -11.07 3.07
CA ALA A 67 -2.81 -10.75 2.74
C ALA A 67 -2.58 -9.23 2.67
N LEU A 68 -3.48 -8.50 2.02
CA LEU A 68 -3.43 -7.03 1.93
C LEU A 68 -3.53 -6.37 3.31
N GLU A 69 -4.40 -6.86 4.18
CA GLU A 69 -4.52 -6.34 5.55
C GLU A 69 -3.25 -6.60 6.35
N THR A 70 -2.67 -7.81 6.22
CA THR A 70 -1.40 -8.16 6.87
C THR A 70 -0.26 -7.27 6.38
N ASP A 71 -0.14 -7.06 5.07
CA ASP A 71 0.88 -6.23 4.47
C ASP A 71 0.69 -4.74 4.84
N ALA A 72 -0.55 -4.27 4.92
CA ALA A 72 -0.85 -2.91 5.38
C ALA A 72 -0.41 -2.70 6.83
N ALA A 73 -0.74 -3.63 7.72
CA ALA A 73 -0.31 -3.59 9.12
C ALA A 73 1.22 -3.64 9.26
N ALA A 74 1.89 -4.50 8.49
CA ALA A 74 3.35 -4.55 8.46
C ALA A 74 3.95 -3.24 7.93
N GLY A 75 3.32 -2.64 6.91
CA GLY A 75 3.71 -1.34 6.36
C GLY A 75 3.62 -0.22 7.39
N ASP A 76 2.55 -0.17 8.19
CA ASP A 76 2.38 0.82 9.25
C ASP A 76 3.41 0.65 10.37
N GLN A 77 3.70 -0.59 10.77
CA GLN A 77 4.78 -0.88 11.74
C GLN A 77 6.14 -0.46 11.23
N LEU A 78 6.44 -0.65 9.94
CA LEU A 78 7.70 -0.23 9.35
C LEU A 78 7.82 1.29 9.32
N ARG A 79 6.75 2.03 9.01
CA ARG A 79 6.74 3.50 9.06
C ARG A 79 7.01 4.01 10.47
N GLU A 80 6.32 3.47 11.47
CA GLU A 80 6.54 3.84 12.87
C GLU A 80 7.99 3.60 13.31
N ARG A 81 8.57 2.45 12.90
CA ARG A 81 9.98 2.15 13.18
C ARG A 81 10.95 3.10 12.48
N ILE A 82 10.66 3.50 11.25
CA ILE A 82 11.46 4.48 10.52
C ILE A 82 11.42 5.82 11.25
N ASP A 83 10.23 6.29 11.63
CA ASP A 83 10.07 7.56 12.34
C ASP A 83 10.82 7.56 13.68
N ALA A 84 10.71 6.49 14.46
CA ALA A 84 11.44 6.34 15.72
C ALA A 84 12.98 6.30 15.54
N LEU A 85 13.45 5.68 14.45
CA LEU A 85 14.87 5.64 14.11
C LEU A 85 15.38 7.01 13.67
N THR A 86 14.60 7.74 12.86
CA THR A 86 14.91 9.10 12.44
C THR A 86 15.02 10.01 13.66
N GLU A 87 14.03 10.01 14.55
CA GLU A 87 14.05 10.84 15.76
C GLU A 87 15.26 10.50 16.66
N THR A 88 15.58 9.21 16.79
CA THR A 88 16.76 8.79 17.56
C THR A 88 18.07 9.23 16.89
N ASN A 89 18.13 9.19 15.56
CA ASN A 89 19.30 9.63 14.81
C ASN A 89 19.51 11.14 14.95
N GLU A 90 18.45 11.94 14.84
CA GLU A 90 18.48 13.38 15.05
C GLU A 90 18.99 13.72 16.45
N ARG A 91 18.42 13.09 17.50
CA ARG A 91 18.88 13.26 18.88
C ARG A 91 20.36 12.90 19.06
N GLN A 92 20.84 11.85 18.38
CA GLN A 92 22.25 11.45 18.42
C GLN A 92 23.16 12.45 17.71
N GLN A 93 22.74 12.98 16.56
CA GLN A 93 23.50 13.99 15.83
C GLN A 93 23.63 15.29 16.64
N GLU A 94 22.55 15.75 17.29
CA GLU A 94 22.59 16.89 18.19
C GLU A 94 23.57 16.65 19.35
N ARG A 95 23.50 15.47 19.98
CA ARG A 95 24.41 15.13 21.08
C ARG A 95 25.88 15.07 20.65
N ILE A 96 26.15 14.59 19.44
CA ILE A 96 27.50 14.57 18.87
C ILE A 96 27.99 16.01 18.68
N ALA A 97 27.18 16.89 18.10
CA ALA A 97 27.55 18.29 17.89
C ALA A 97 27.82 19.04 19.21
N GLU A 98 27.02 18.77 20.26
CA GLU A 98 27.26 19.28 21.61
C GLU A 98 28.63 18.83 22.15
N LEU A 99 28.92 17.53 22.06
CA LEU A 99 30.16 16.94 22.56
C LEU A 99 31.38 17.44 21.78
N GLU A 100 31.26 17.61 20.47
CA GLU A 100 32.31 18.21 19.64
C GLU A 100 32.61 19.64 20.05
N THR A 101 31.56 20.43 20.35
CA THR A 101 31.70 21.79 20.85
C THR A 101 32.37 21.81 22.23
N GLU A 102 31.95 20.93 23.14
CA GLU A 102 32.54 20.82 24.48
C GLU A 102 34.03 20.43 24.40
N LEU A 103 34.37 19.48 23.52
CA LEU A 103 35.75 19.06 23.28
C LEU A 103 36.61 20.21 22.74
N GLN A 104 36.10 21.01 21.80
CA GLN A 104 36.81 22.19 21.30
C GLN A 104 37.06 23.22 22.42
N VAL A 105 36.07 23.46 23.28
CA VAL A 105 36.22 24.36 24.43
C VAL A 105 37.29 23.86 25.41
N LEU A 106 37.29 22.57 25.72
CA LEU A 106 38.29 21.98 26.62
C LEU A 106 39.70 22.04 26.03
N LEU A 107 39.86 21.76 24.74
CA LEU A 107 41.14 21.90 24.06
C LEU A 107 41.64 23.36 24.07
N GLY A 108 40.74 24.32 23.86
CA GLY A 108 41.07 25.74 23.95
C GLY A 108 41.55 26.15 25.35
N LYS A 109 40.87 25.68 26.41
CA LYS A 109 41.29 25.90 27.80
C LYS A 109 42.65 25.27 28.08
N GLN A 110 42.85 24.01 27.69
CA GLN A 110 44.12 23.32 27.89
C GLN A 110 45.29 24.03 27.19
N ALA A 111 45.05 24.59 26.00
CA ALA A 111 46.06 25.39 25.29
C ALA A 111 46.40 26.68 26.05
N ALA A 112 45.40 27.39 26.55
CA ALA A 112 45.59 28.61 27.35
C ALA A 112 46.30 28.32 28.67
N ASP A 113 45.90 27.27 29.40
CA ASP A 113 46.53 26.84 30.64
C ASP A 113 48.01 26.50 30.41
N ARG A 114 48.32 25.85 29.28
CA ARG A 114 49.71 25.52 28.91
C ARG A 114 50.53 26.77 28.62
N GLU A 115 49.97 27.74 27.90
CA GLU A 115 50.62 29.02 27.63
C GLU A 115 50.88 29.81 28.93
N GLU A 116 49.92 29.81 29.86
CA GLU A 116 50.09 30.42 31.18
C GLU A 116 51.22 29.74 31.98
N LEU A 117 51.22 28.40 32.04
CA LEU A 117 52.26 27.64 32.74
C LEU A 117 53.65 27.85 32.12
N ASP A 118 53.77 27.85 30.80
CA ASP A 118 55.03 28.11 30.11
C ASP A 118 55.54 29.52 30.43
N GLY A 119 54.64 30.52 30.50
CA GLY A 119 54.95 31.88 30.94
C GLY A 119 55.41 31.97 32.40
N LEU A 120 54.74 31.27 33.32
CA LEU A 120 55.13 31.20 34.74
C LEU A 120 56.49 30.51 34.91
N ILE A 121 56.74 29.41 34.20
CA ILE A 121 58.03 28.70 34.23
C ILE A 121 59.15 29.64 33.74
N ALA A 122 58.94 30.36 32.63
CA ALA A 122 59.90 31.32 32.12
C ALA A 122 60.18 32.46 33.12
N ALA A 123 59.15 32.95 33.82
CA ALA A 123 59.31 34.00 34.84
C ALA A 123 60.01 33.51 36.10
N LEU A 124 59.80 32.25 36.52
CA LEU A 124 60.39 31.67 37.73
C LEU A 124 61.82 31.13 37.51
N GLY A 125 62.19 30.76 36.29
CA GLY A 125 63.52 30.24 35.96
C GLY A 125 64.68 31.04 36.55
N PRO A 126 64.75 32.38 36.34
CA PRO A 126 65.82 33.21 36.89
C PRO A 126 65.90 33.19 38.43
N LEU A 127 64.76 33.21 39.13
CA LEU A 127 64.73 33.20 40.60
C LEU A 127 65.28 31.88 41.18
N VAL A 128 65.03 30.76 40.50
CA VAL A 128 65.53 29.45 40.91
C VAL A 128 67.04 29.35 40.70
N GLU A 129 67.55 29.89 39.59
CA GLU A 129 68.99 29.95 39.31
C GLU A 129 69.73 30.87 40.30
N GLU A 130 69.14 32.01 40.68
CA GLU A 130 69.72 32.89 41.70
C GLU A 130 69.79 32.22 43.08
N GLN A 131 68.77 31.47 43.49
CA GLN A 131 68.78 30.77 44.79
C GLN A 131 69.72 29.57 44.85
N THR A 132 69.95 28.87 43.73
CA THR A 132 70.88 27.73 43.70
C THR A 132 72.35 28.16 43.65
N ASN A 133 72.65 29.39 43.24
CA ASN A 133 73.99 29.95 43.19
C ASN A 133 74.35 30.84 44.42
N ALA A 134 73.43 30.99 45.37
CA ALA A 134 73.61 31.72 46.63
C ALA A 134 74.03 30.78 47.78
#